data_AF-M5GFV8-F1
#
_entry.id   AF-M5GFV8-F1
#
_cell.length_a   1.000
_cell.length_b   1.000
_cell.length_c   1.000
_cell.angle_alpha   90.00
_cell.angle_beta   90.00
_cell.angle_gamma   90.00
#
_symmetry.space_group_name_H-M   'P 1'
#
loop_
_entity.id
_entity.type
_entity.pdbx_description
1 polymer ?
#
loop_
_entity_poly.entity_id
_entity_poly.type
_entity_poly.pdbx_seq_one_letter_code
_entity_poly.pdbx_strand_id
1 'polypeptide(L)'
;MSSTTSLYRSILCELRKSAVSPRPERSRAIITHLREALTNPRISQAQRQQDALNALTFLHSQRSYEELLVRYNPLHDMTPEERVKATARRVGLDVPVEAEEDSLKNS
;
A
#
# COMPACT_ATOMS: atom_id res chain seq x y z
N MET A 1 10.04 -26.18 -13.77
CA MET A 1 8.77 -25.44 -13.66
C MET A 1 8.47 -25.17 -12.19
N SER A 2 8.21 -23.93 -11.81
CA SER A 2 7.85 -23.59 -10.42
C SER A 2 6.50 -24.19 -10.07
N SER A 3 6.45 -24.92 -8.96
CA SER A 3 5.21 -25.52 -8.48
C SER A 3 4.28 -24.43 -7.94
N THR A 4 2.96 -24.58 -8.13
CA THR A 4 1.95 -23.66 -7.60
C THR A 4 2.07 -23.49 -6.08
N THR A 5 2.47 -24.55 -5.37
CA THR A 5 2.72 -24.52 -3.91
C THR A 5 3.95 -23.70 -3.55
N SER A 6 5.02 -23.78 -4.37
CA SER A 6 6.22 -22.96 -4.18
C SER A 6 5.93 -21.48 -4.43
N LEU A 7 5.17 -21.16 -5.49
CA LEU A 7 4.76 -19.79 -5.81
C LEU A 7 3.87 -19.20 -4.71
N TYR A 8 2.89 -19.96 -4.24
CA TYR A 8 2.05 -19.56 -3.11
C TYR A 8 2.86 -19.18 -1.87
N ARG A 9 3.83 -20.01 -1.50
CA ARG A 9 4.71 -19.74 -0.35
C ARG A 9 5.55 -18.48 -0.57
N SER A 10 6.11 -18.29 -1.76
CA SER A 10 6.88 -17.10 -2.08
C SER A 10 6.04 -15.83 -1.98
N ILE A 11 4.80 -15.84 -2.49
CA ILE A 11 3.85 -14.72 -2.35
C ILE A 11 3.55 -14.43 -0.89
N LEU A 12 3.29 -15.45 -0.07
CA LEU A 12 3.06 -15.27 1.36
C LEU A 12 4.28 -14.72 2.10
N CYS A 13 5.48 -15.14 1.70
CA CYS A 13 6.72 -14.61 2.26
C CYS A 13 6.89 -13.12 1.91
N GLU A 14 6.59 -12.72 0.67
CA GLU A 14 6.64 -11.31 0.27
C GLU A 14 5.58 -10.47 0.98
N LEU A 15 4.33 -10.93 1.06
CA LEU A 15 3.29 -10.24 1.84
C LEU A 15 3.68 -10.07 3.32
N ARG A 16 4.44 -11.00 3.88
CA ARG A 16 4.96 -10.87 5.24
C ARG A 16 6.09 -9.87 5.36
N LYS A 17 6.91 -9.70 4.30
CA LYS A 17 8.01 -8.75 4.25
C LYS A 17 7.52 -7.31 4.03
N SER A 18 6.43 -7.13 3.28
CA SER A 18 5.79 -5.84 3.04
C SER A 18 4.72 -5.47 4.09
N ALA A 19 4.49 -6.33 5.09
CA ALA A 19 3.47 -6.06 6.10
C ALA A 19 3.90 -4.94 7.05
N VAL A 20 3.13 -3.85 7.07
CA VAL A 20 3.26 -2.75 8.04
C VAL A 20 2.75 -3.16 9.43
N SER A 21 1.70 -3.98 9.50
CA SER A 21 1.06 -4.36 10.76
C SER A 21 1.66 -5.62 11.41
N PRO A 22 1.63 -5.71 12.75
CA PRO A 22 2.10 -6.87 13.49
C PRO A 22 1.24 -8.10 13.19
N ARG A 23 1.82 -9.30 13.35
CA ARG A 23 1.17 -10.58 13.00
C ARG A 23 -0.27 -10.78 13.51
N PRO A 24 -0.65 -10.44 14.75
CA PRO A 24 -2.00 -10.71 15.25
C PRO A 24 -3.09 -9.86 14.57
N GLU A 25 -2.76 -8.69 14.04
CA GLU A 25 -3.70 -7.75 13.42
C GLU A 25 -3.89 -8.00 11.92
N ARG A 26 -3.18 -8.98 11.35
CA ARG A 26 -3.23 -9.25 9.91
C ARG A 26 -4.53 -9.91 9.52
N SER A 27 -5.18 -9.36 8.51
CA SER A 27 -6.41 -9.92 7.95
C SER A 27 -6.13 -11.30 7.34
N ARG A 28 -6.85 -12.32 7.84
CA ARG A 28 -6.78 -13.68 7.29
C ARG A 28 -7.47 -13.79 5.93
N ALA A 29 -8.39 -12.86 5.64
CA ALA A 29 -9.15 -12.79 4.40
C ALA A 29 -8.25 -12.76 3.15
N ILE A 30 -7.11 -12.07 3.22
CA ILE A 30 -6.18 -12.01 2.09
C ILE A 30 -5.64 -13.41 1.77
N ILE A 31 -5.21 -14.16 2.79
CA ILE A 31 -4.65 -15.50 2.62
C ILE A 31 -5.70 -16.49 2.10
N THR A 32 -6.94 -16.37 2.57
CA THR A 32 -8.05 -17.22 2.11
C THR A 32 -8.38 -16.95 0.65
N HIS A 33 -8.52 -15.69 0.24
CA HIS A 33 -8.78 -15.33 -1.16
C HIS A 33 -7.64 -15.72 -2.09
N LEU A 34 -6.38 -15.56 -1.65
CA LEU A 34 -5.22 -15.97 -2.45
C LEU A 34 -5.21 -17.50 -2.66
N ARG A 35 -5.58 -18.26 -1.63
CA ARG A 35 -5.74 -19.71 -1.74
C ARG A 35 -6.87 -20.05 -2.71
N GLU A 36 -8.05 -19.44 -2.56
CA GLU A 36 -9.20 -19.64 -3.44
C GLU A 36 -8.82 -19.39 -4.91
N ALA A 37 -8.17 -18.26 -5.21
CA ALA A 37 -7.71 -17.92 -6.55
C ALA A 37 -6.75 -18.97 -7.15
N LEU A 38 -5.80 -19.47 -6.36
CA LEU A 38 -4.81 -20.47 -6.82
C LEU A 38 -5.35 -21.90 -6.86
N THR A 39 -6.47 -22.18 -6.20
CA THR A 39 -7.17 -23.48 -6.27
C THR A 39 -8.35 -23.47 -7.23
N ASN A 40 -8.71 -22.32 -7.79
CA ASN A 40 -9.89 -22.18 -8.63
C ASN A 40 -9.81 -23.10 -9.87
N PRO A 41 -10.67 -24.12 -9.98
CA PRO A 41 -10.60 -25.11 -11.05
C PRO A 41 -11.05 -24.55 -12.40
N ARG A 42 -11.74 -23.40 -12.43
CA ARG A 42 -12.19 -22.74 -13.67
C ARG A 42 -11.03 -22.17 -14.50
N ILE A 43 -9.89 -21.93 -13.86
CA ILE A 43 -8.69 -21.38 -14.49
C ILE A 43 -7.75 -22.53 -14.85
N SER A 44 -7.06 -22.48 -15.99
CA SER A 44 -6.09 -23.52 -16.34
C SER A 44 -4.88 -23.49 -15.40
N GLN A 45 -4.20 -24.62 -15.20
CA GLN A 45 -3.02 -24.66 -14.32
C GLN A 45 -1.91 -23.71 -14.79
N ALA A 46 -1.68 -23.64 -16.11
CA ALA A 46 -0.69 -22.74 -16.70
C ALA A 46 -1.05 -21.27 -16.41
N GLN A 47 -2.33 -20.90 -16.56
CA GLN A 47 -2.79 -19.55 -16.27
C GLN A 47 -2.63 -19.22 -14.78
N ARG A 48 -3.00 -20.13 -13.86
CA ARG A 48 -2.79 -19.91 -12.42
C ARG A 48 -1.32 -19.71 -12.05
N GLN A 49 -0.40 -20.44 -12.70
CA GLN A 49 1.03 -20.26 -12.49
C GLN A 49 1.50 -18.91 -12.98
N GLN A 50 1.04 -18.48 -14.16
CA GLN A 50 1.38 -17.17 -14.72
C GLN A 50 0.85 -16.03 -13.83
N ASP A 51 -0.41 -16.11 -13.40
CA ASP A 51 -1.02 -15.11 -12.53
C ASP A 51 -0.28 -15.03 -11.18
N ALA A 52 0.14 -16.16 -10.63
CA ALA A 52 0.95 -16.21 -9.41
C ALA A 52 2.34 -15.55 -9.60
N LEU A 53 3.00 -15.78 -10.74
CA LEU A 53 4.26 -15.14 -11.08
C LEU A 53 4.11 -13.62 -11.26
N ASN A 54 3.03 -13.19 -11.91
CA ASN A 54 2.71 -11.78 -12.09
C ASN A 54 2.47 -11.10 -10.72
N ALA A 55 1.68 -11.73 -9.85
CA ALA A 55 1.42 -11.24 -8.50
C ALA A 55 2.71 -11.13 -7.68
N LEU A 56 3.59 -12.13 -7.77
CA LEU A 56 4.88 -12.11 -7.09
C LEU A 56 5.77 -10.96 -7.59
N THR A 57 5.88 -10.80 -8.92
CA THR A 57 6.62 -9.69 -9.53
C THR A 57 6.08 -8.33 -9.08
N PHE A 58 4.75 -8.18 -9.08
CA PHE A 58 4.09 -6.97 -8.61
C PHE A 58 4.45 -6.65 -7.15
N LEU A 59 4.31 -7.61 -6.24
CA LEU A 59 4.63 -7.40 -4.82
C LEU A 59 6.11 -7.01 -4.59
N HIS A 60 7.03 -7.62 -5.31
CA HIS A 60 8.45 -7.23 -5.27
C HIS A 60 8.66 -5.80 -5.76
N SER A 61 7.99 -5.42 -6.86
CA SER A 61 8.08 -4.07 -7.41
C SER A 61 7.49 -3.03 -6.47
N GLN A 62 6.37 -3.34 -5.79
CA GLN A 62 5.71 -2.47 -4.82
C GLN A 62 6.63 -2.19 -3.63
N ARG A 63 7.24 -3.23 -3.06
CA ARG A 63 8.20 -3.07 -1.97
C ARG A 63 9.40 -2.21 -2.39
N SER A 64 9.97 -2.47 -3.57
CA SER A 64 11.10 -1.70 -4.08
C SER A 64 10.72 -0.24 -4.34
N TYR A 65 9.50 -0.01 -4.83
CA TYR A 65 8.95 1.32 -5.02
C TYR A 65 8.82 2.07 -3.69
N GLU A 66 8.28 1.44 -2.66
CA GLU A 66 8.20 2.02 -1.31
C GLU A 66 9.59 2.37 -0.75
N GLU A 67 10.57 1.48 -0.91
CA GLU A 67 11.96 1.72 -0.49
C GLU A 67 12.60 2.92 -1.21
N LEU A 68 12.36 3.05 -2.52
CA LEU A 68 12.83 4.19 -3.31
C LEU A 68 12.12 5.49 -2.92
N LEU A 69 10.82 5.43 -2.68
CA LEU A 69 9.98 6.56 -2.33
C LEU A 69 10.41 7.15 -0.98
N VAL A 70 10.66 6.31 0.02
CA VAL A 70 11.21 6.75 1.32
C VAL A 70 12.58 7.42 1.18
N ARG A 71 13.45 6.92 0.28
CA ARG A 71 14.81 7.45 0.10
C ARG A 71 14.83 8.80 -0.60
N TYR A 72 14.03 8.96 -1.66
CA TYR A 72 14.11 10.13 -2.54
C TYR A 72 13.00 11.16 -2.26
N ASN A 73 11.91 10.77 -1.59
CA ASN A 73 10.83 11.67 -1.22
C ASN A 73 10.28 11.35 0.19
N PRO A 74 11.07 11.63 1.25
CA PRO A 74 10.67 11.34 2.63
C PRO A 74 9.48 12.19 3.12
N LEU A 75 9.05 13.22 2.38
CA LEU A 75 7.87 14.04 2.67
C LEU A 75 6.64 13.59 1.86
N HIS A 76 6.68 12.41 1.24
CA HIS A 76 5.58 11.91 0.41
C HIS A 76 4.30 11.57 1.20
N ASP A 77 4.43 11.22 2.48
CA ASP A 77 3.28 10.93 3.36
C ASP A 77 2.58 12.19 3.89
N MET A 78 3.13 13.39 3.65
CA MET A 78 2.45 14.63 3.99
C MET A 78 1.39 14.96 2.95
N THR A 79 0.14 15.09 3.39
CA THR A 79 -0.90 15.72 2.59
C THR A 79 -0.45 17.14 2.19
N PRO A 80 -0.91 17.69 1.05
CA PRO A 80 -0.52 19.03 0.62
C PRO A 80 -0.70 20.11 1.70
N GLU A 81 -1.71 19.96 2.58
CA GLU A 81 -1.98 20.81 3.74
C GLU A 81 -0.83 20.82 4.78
N GLU A 82 -0.28 19.65 5.10
CA GLU A 82 0.84 19.53 6.04
C GLU A 82 2.15 20.10 5.47
N ARG A 83 2.33 20.02 4.14
CA ARG A 83 3.47 20.63 3.43
C ARG A 83 3.41 22.15 3.44
N VAL A 84 2.22 22.74 3.26
CA VAL A 84 2.01 24.20 3.35
C VAL A 84 2.30 24.69 4.77
N LYS A 85 1.82 23.97 5.79
CA LYS A 85 2.07 24.27 7.21
C LYS A 85 3.54 24.15 7.62
N ALA A 86 4.24 23.13 7.13
CA ALA A 86 5.68 22.96 7.38
C ALA A 86 6.52 24.05 6.69
N THR A 87 6.11 24.49 5.49
CA THR A 87 6.81 25.56 4.75
C THR A 87 6.56 26.93 5.39
N ALA A 88 5.32 27.23 5.79
CA ALA A 88 4.97 28.48 6.46
C ALA A 88 5.74 28.65 7.78
N ARG A 89 5.81 27.60 8.61
CA ARG A 89 6.60 27.62 9.86
C ARG A 89 8.10 27.84 9.62
N ARG A 90 8.65 27.38 8.49
CA ARG A 90 10.05 27.56 8.13
C ARG A 90 10.40 29.02 7.79
N VAL A 91 9.42 29.83 7.40
CA VAL A 91 9.58 31.28 7.12
C VAL A 91 9.00 32.17 8.22
N GLY A 92 8.62 31.60 9.37
CA GLY A 92 8.03 32.35 10.49
C GLY A 92 6.60 32.84 10.25
N LEU A 93 5.86 32.21 9.33
CA LEU A 93 4.49 32.54 8.99
C LEU A 93 3.53 31.43 9.46
N ASP A 94 2.41 31.78 10.10
CA ASP A 94 1.35 30.80 10.40
C ASP A 94 0.34 30.76 9.25
N VAL A 95 -0.05 29.55 8.84
CA VAL A 95 -1.05 29.35 7.77
C VAL A 95 -2.42 29.78 8.32
N PRO A 96 -3.18 30.63 7.60
CA PRO A 96 -4.54 30.96 7.99
C PRO A 96 -5.39 29.70 8.05
N VAL A 97 -6.09 29.48 9.16
CA VAL A 97 -7.18 28.51 9.23
C VAL A 97 -8.25 29.00 8.26
N GLU A 98 -8.74 28.13 7.38
CA GLU A 98 -9.85 28.45 6.49
C GLU A 98 -10.96 29.07 7.35
N ALA A 99 -11.36 30.29 7.00
CA ALA A 99 -12.39 31.00 7.73
C ALA A 99 -13.67 30.17 7.66
N GLU A 100 -14.00 29.52 8.79
CA GLU A 100 -15.32 29.01 9.11
C GLU A 100 -16.36 30.03 8.62
N GLU A 101 -17.35 29.55 7.88
CA GLU A 101 -18.47 30.29 7.27
C GLU A 101 -19.42 30.90 8.32
N ASP A 102 -18.89 31.58 9.32
CA ASP A 102 -19.62 32.08 10.48
C ASP A 102 -19.42 33.59 10.64
N SER A 103 -19.94 34.36 9.68
CA SER A 103 -20.36 35.73 9.99
C SER A 103 -21.44 36.24 9.02
N LEU A 104 -22.64 36.38 9.60
CA LEU A 104 -23.77 37.27 9.26
C LEU A 104 -25.04 36.62 8.67
N LYS A 105 -25.66 35.76 9.49
CA LYS A 105 -27.06 36.03 9.90
C LYS A 105 -27.08 37.37 10.63
N ASN A 106 -28.05 38.22 10.28
CA ASN A 106 -28.39 39.55 10.83
C ASN A 106 -27.65 40.73 10.21
N SER A 107 -28.20 41.27 9.11
CA SER A 107 -28.75 42.63 9.12
C SER A 107 -29.78 42.84 8.02
#